data_AF-A0A8T5MBN9-F1
#
_entry.id   AF-A0A8T5MBN9-F1
#
_cell.length_a   1.000
_cell.length_b   1.000
_cell.length_c   1.000
_cell.angle_alpha   90.00
_cell.angle_beta   90.00
_cell.angle_gamma   90.00
#
_symmetry.space_group_name_H-M   'P 1'
#
loop_
_entity.id
_entity.type
_entity.pdbx_description
1 polymer ?
#
loop_
_entity_poly.entity_id
_entity_poly.type
_entity_poly.pdbx_seq_one_letter_code
_entity_poly.pdbx_strand_id
1 'polypeptide(L)'
;MKKEYKYYIGIGAVAFLVAIALQIFWSGINPRITSTLRTVGWVFILLGVVRHMIYKEGPEEDERTKKISALTLSYSWIVTLVLVGVLLLLDKWDILKMTVMQALGLTMAVMIVVAIVSELCLKRKGDIK
;
A
#
# COMPACT_ATOMS: atom_id res chain seq x y z
N MET A 1 -12.27 15.83 2.41
CA MET A 1 -11.10 15.31 1.67
C MET A 1 -10.43 16.45 0.92
N LYS A 2 -9.12 16.67 1.14
CA LYS A 2 -8.36 17.74 0.48
C LYS A 2 -8.39 17.58 -1.05
N LYS A 3 -8.25 18.69 -1.80
CA LYS A 3 -8.31 18.69 -3.28
C LYS A 3 -7.24 17.78 -3.89
N GLU A 4 -6.05 17.77 -3.32
CA GLU A 4 -4.92 16.92 -3.74
C GLU A 4 -5.28 15.42 -3.74
N TYR A 5 -5.95 14.94 -2.69
CA TYR A 5 -6.32 13.52 -2.59
C TYR A 5 -7.43 13.15 -3.60
N LYS A 6 -8.32 14.09 -3.91
CA LYS A 6 -9.33 13.92 -4.96
C LYS A 6 -8.66 13.76 -6.33
N TYR A 7 -7.58 14.49 -6.60
CA TYR A 7 -6.83 14.33 -7.85
C TYR A 7 -6.17 12.96 -7.96
N TYR A 8 -5.53 12.47 -6.89
CA TYR A 8 -4.96 11.11 -6.89
C TYR A 8 -6.03 10.04 -7.17
N ILE A 9 -7.18 10.12 -6.51
CA ILE A 9 -8.28 9.17 -6.73
C ILE A 9 -8.85 9.32 -8.14
N GLY A 10 -9.04 10.54 -8.63
CA GLY A 10 -9.57 10.81 -9.97
C GLY A 10 -8.67 10.29 -11.08
N ILE A 11 -7.37 10.62 -11.03
CA ILE A 11 -6.37 10.15 -12.00
C ILE A 11 -6.28 8.62 -11.95
N GLY A 12 -6.23 8.04 -10.75
CA GLY A 12 -6.19 6.59 -10.57
C GLY A 12 -7.43 5.89 -11.13
N ALA A 13 -8.62 6.43 -10.87
CA ALA A 13 -9.89 5.90 -11.39
C ALA A 13 -9.96 5.97 -12.91
N VAL A 14 -9.55 7.09 -13.52
CA VAL A 14 -9.50 7.23 -14.99
C VAL A 14 -8.52 6.22 -15.57
N ALA A 15 -7.29 6.13 -15.04
CA ALA A 15 -6.29 5.18 -15.52
C ALA A 15 -6.77 3.72 -15.41
N PHE A 16 -7.45 3.38 -14.30
CA PHE A 16 -8.01 2.05 -14.07
C PHE A 16 -9.12 1.72 -15.07
N LEU A 17 -10.07 2.64 -15.28
CA LEU A 17 -11.17 2.46 -16.22
C LEU A 17 -10.68 2.39 -17.67
N VAL A 18 -9.71 3.22 -18.05
CA VAL A 18 -9.08 3.17 -19.37
C VAL A 18 -8.38 1.83 -19.60
N ALA A 19 -7.66 1.30 -18.59
CA ALA A 19 -7.03 -0.01 -18.71
C ALA A 19 -8.05 -1.15 -18.94
N ILE A 20 -9.23 -1.07 -18.30
CA ILE A 20 -10.32 -2.02 -18.51
C ILE A 20 -10.92 -1.86 -19.91
N ALA A 21 -11.20 -0.63 -20.34
CA ALA A 21 -11.75 -0.36 -21.66
C ALA A 21 -10.82 -0.84 -22.77
N LEU A 22 -9.52 -0.55 -22.68
CA LEU A 22 -8.52 -1.02 -23.64
C LEU A 22 -8.48 -2.55 -23.71
N GLN A 23 -8.59 -3.24 -22.57
CA GLN A 23 -8.60 -4.71 -22.54
C GLN A 23 -9.85 -5.31 -23.21
N ILE A 24 -11.02 -4.67 -23.06
CA ILE A 24 -12.30 -5.17 -23.58
C ILE A 24 -12.46 -4.85 -25.06
N PHE A 25 -12.18 -3.61 -25.46
CA PHE A 25 -12.46 -3.12 -26.81
C PHE A 25 -11.29 -3.32 -27.78
N TRP A 26 -10.05 -3.49 -27.28
CA TRP A 26 -8.86 -3.67 -28.10
C TRP A 26 -8.07 -4.91 -27.67
N SER A 27 -8.48 -6.07 -28.18
CA SER A 27 -7.83 -7.37 -27.92
C SER A 27 -6.42 -7.51 -28.49
N GLY A 28 -6.00 -6.61 -29.39
CA GLY A 28 -4.65 -6.60 -29.98
C GLY A 28 -3.56 -5.98 -29.09
N ILE A 29 -3.92 -5.37 -27.95
CA ILE A 29 -2.96 -4.77 -27.03
C ILE A 29 -2.34 -5.87 -26.16
N ASN A 30 -1.03 -5.82 -25.97
CA ASN A 30 -0.33 -6.77 -25.10
C ASN A 30 -0.94 -6.73 -23.68
N PRO A 31 -1.45 -7.86 -23.16
CA PRO A 31 -2.08 -7.94 -21.84
C PRO A 31 -1.20 -7.45 -20.68
N ARG A 32 0.12 -7.47 -20.85
CA ARG A 32 1.08 -6.95 -19.84
C ARG A 32 0.99 -5.43 -19.69
N ILE A 33 0.68 -4.70 -20.77
CA ILE A 33 0.58 -3.24 -20.74
C ILE A 33 -0.69 -2.83 -19.99
N THR A 34 -1.82 -3.44 -20.33
CA THR A 34 -3.11 -3.17 -19.68
C THR A 34 -3.12 -3.64 -18.22
N SER A 35 -2.45 -4.75 -17.87
CA SER A 35 -2.30 -5.16 -16.47
C SER A 35 -1.46 -4.17 -15.67
N THR A 36 -0.36 -3.66 -16.23
CA THR A 36 0.51 -2.69 -15.54
C THR A 36 -0.22 -1.36 -15.31
N LEU A 37 -0.92 -0.84 -16.33
CA LEU A 37 -1.69 0.40 -16.22
C LEU A 37 -2.81 0.29 -15.17
N ARG A 38 -3.48 -0.86 -15.13
CA ARG A 38 -4.51 -1.17 -14.13
C ARG A 38 -3.94 -1.18 -12.71
N THR A 39 -2.79 -1.78 -12.50
CA THR A 39 -2.10 -1.79 -11.20
C THR A 39 -1.72 -0.38 -10.77
N VAL A 40 -1.18 0.44 -11.68
CA VAL A 40 -0.86 1.84 -11.41
C VAL A 40 -2.11 2.63 -11.01
N GLY A 41 -3.22 2.47 -11.74
CA GLY A 41 -4.49 3.09 -11.41
C GLY A 41 -4.97 2.74 -9.98
N TRP A 42 -4.88 1.47 -9.62
CA TRP A 42 -5.18 1.00 -8.27
C TRP A 42 -4.30 1.64 -7.20
N VAL A 43 -2.98 1.74 -7.43
CA VAL A 43 -2.04 2.35 -6.50
C VAL A 43 -2.41 3.81 -6.23
N PHE A 44 -2.75 4.58 -7.26
CA PHE A 44 -3.15 5.98 -7.11
C PHE A 44 -4.45 6.16 -6.30
N ILE A 45 -5.44 5.29 -6.54
CA ILE A 45 -6.69 5.28 -5.76
C ILE A 45 -6.37 4.97 -4.29
N LEU A 46 -5.61 3.91 -4.04
CA LEU A 46 -5.23 3.50 -2.68
C LEU A 46 -4.46 4.61 -1.95
N LEU A 47 -3.50 5.24 -2.60
CA LEU A 47 -2.74 6.37 -2.03
C LEU A 47 -3.66 7.52 -1.61
N GLY A 48 -4.60 7.92 -2.47
CA GLY A 48 -5.52 9.01 -2.14
C GLY A 48 -6.48 8.65 -0.99
N VAL A 49 -6.98 7.42 -0.96
CA VAL A 49 -7.86 6.92 0.12
C VAL A 49 -7.10 6.84 1.44
N VAL A 50 -5.91 6.24 1.44
CA VAL A 50 -5.06 6.08 2.63
C VAL A 50 -4.67 7.44 3.19
N ARG A 51 -4.19 8.37 2.35
CA ARG A 51 -3.90 9.75 2.78
C ARG A 51 -5.14 10.43 3.34
N HIS A 52 -6.31 10.24 2.72
CA HIS A 52 -7.53 10.80 3.27
C HIS A 52 -7.85 10.25 4.66
N MET A 53 -7.74 8.94 4.87
CA MET A 53 -8.00 8.31 6.17
C MET A 53 -7.02 8.79 7.24
N ILE A 54 -5.73 8.89 6.90
CA ILE A 54 -4.66 9.25 7.82
C ILE A 54 -4.73 10.73 8.20
N TYR A 55 -5.02 11.63 7.27
CA TYR A 55 -4.96 13.09 7.48
C TYR A 55 -6.33 13.76 7.51
N LYS A 56 -7.39 12.99 7.79
CA LYS A 56 -8.77 13.53 7.84
C LYS A 56 -8.93 14.62 8.91
N GLU A 57 -8.30 14.44 10.07
CA GLU A 57 -8.60 15.19 11.31
C GLU A 57 -7.41 16.02 11.83
N GLY A 58 -6.28 16.06 11.11
CA GLY A 58 -5.09 16.78 11.59
C GLY A 58 -4.15 17.27 10.49
N PRO A 59 -3.23 18.18 10.83
CA PRO A 59 -2.22 18.68 9.91
C PRO A 59 -1.28 17.56 9.42
N GLU A 60 -0.86 17.66 8.16
CA GLU A 60 0.10 16.72 7.57
C GLU A 60 1.50 16.86 8.17
N GLU A 61 1.89 18.09 8.54
CA GLU A 61 3.25 18.43 8.99
C GLU A 61 3.30 18.88 10.45
N ASP A 62 2.63 18.13 11.33
CA ASP A 62 2.78 18.31 12.79
C ASP A 62 4.01 17.53 13.31
N GLU A 63 4.67 18.03 14.36
CA GLU A 63 5.72 17.28 15.08
C GLU A 63 5.19 15.93 15.56
N ARG A 64 3.94 15.89 16.04
CA ARG A 64 3.27 14.65 16.45
C ARG A 64 3.14 13.67 15.30
N THR A 65 2.74 14.13 14.12
CA THR A 65 2.61 13.30 12.92
C THR A 65 3.96 12.72 12.50
N LYS A 66 5.05 13.51 12.58
CA LYS A 66 6.41 13.02 12.31
C LYS A 66 6.84 11.92 13.27
N LYS A 67 6.59 12.09 14.58
CA LYS A 67 6.88 11.05 15.59
C LYS A 67 6.09 9.77 15.34
N ILE A 68 4.79 9.89 15.06
CA ILE A 68 3.94 8.75 14.71
C ILE A 68 4.48 8.04 13.48
N SER A 69 4.78 8.78 12.42
CA SER A 69 5.30 8.21 11.17
C SER A 69 6.62 7.46 11.35
N ALA A 70 7.50 7.93 12.23
CA ALA A 70 8.74 7.23 12.53
C ALA A 70 8.49 5.92 13.30
N LEU A 71 7.57 5.96 14.27
CA LEU A 71 7.21 4.79 15.08
C LEU A 71 6.49 3.73 14.24
N THR A 72 5.57 4.13 13.36
CA THR A 72 4.82 3.22 12.47
C THR A 72 5.73 2.53 11.47
N LEU A 73 6.72 3.24 10.94
CA LEU A 73 7.76 2.68 10.08
C LEU A 73 8.66 1.67 10.83
N SER A 74 8.91 1.93 12.12
CA SER A 74 9.65 0.99 12.97
C SER A 74 8.84 -0.29 13.23
N TYR A 75 7.53 -0.16 13.52
CA TYR A 75 6.64 -1.31 13.65
C TYR A 75 6.52 -2.11 12.36
N SER A 76 6.38 -1.47 11.21
CA SER A 76 6.30 -2.16 9.92
C SER A 76 7.57 -2.95 9.62
N TRP A 77 8.74 -2.38 9.95
CA TRP A 77 10.01 -3.07 9.79
C TRP A 77 10.10 -4.34 10.66
N ILE A 78 9.77 -4.23 11.95
CA ILE A 78 9.81 -5.37 12.89
C ILE A 78 8.87 -6.49 12.43
N VAL A 79 7.62 -6.15 12.08
CA VAL A 79 6.66 -7.16 11.60
C VAL A 79 7.13 -7.81 10.30
N THR A 80 7.75 -7.03 9.41
CA THR A 80 8.29 -7.55 8.15
C THR A 80 9.46 -8.50 8.39
N LEU A 81 10.37 -8.19 9.33
CA LEU A 81 11.45 -9.10 9.70
C LEU A 81 10.92 -10.42 10.28
N VAL A 82 9.90 -10.36 11.12
CA VAL A 82 9.22 -11.56 11.64
C VAL A 82 8.60 -12.37 10.50
N LEU A 83 7.88 -11.72 9.58
CA LEU A 83 7.30 -12.37 8.41
C LEU A 83 8.37 -13.07 7.56
N VAL A 84 9.46 -12.37 7.23
CA VAL A 84 10.56 -12.96 6.44
C VAL A 84 11.17 -14.15 7.17
N GLY A 85 11.39 -14.05 8.48
CA GLY A 85 11.87 -15.18 9.29
C GLY A 85 10.93 -16.39 9.22
N VAL A 86 9.61 -16.17 9.29
CA VAL A 86 8.60 -17.23 9.14
C VAL A 86 8.63 -17.82 7.72
N LEU A 87 8.69 -16.99 6.68
CA LEU A 87 8.76 -17.46 5.29
C LEU A 87 10.01 -18.33 5.07
N LEU A 88 11.15 -17.94 5.62
CA LEU A 88 12.39 -18.73 5.55
C LEU A 88 12.26 -20.08 6.28
N LEU A 89 11.59 -20.12 7.42
CA LEU A 89 11.33 -21.38 8.14
C LEU A 89 10.40 -22.31 7.36
N LEU A 90 9.34 -21.76 6.76
CA LEU A 90 8.39 -22.51 5.95
C LEU A 90 9.04 -23.09 4.68
N ASP A 91 9.90 -22.31 4.04
CA ASP A 91 10.67 -22.75 2.87
C ASP A 91 11.68 -23.85 3.27
N LYS A 92 12.40 -23.67 4.38
CA LYS A 92 13.36 -24.66 4.88
C LYS A 92 12.74 -26.04 5.18
N TRP A 93 11.49 -26.06 5.63
CA TRP A 93 10.76 -27.30 5.93
C TRP A 93 9.89 -27.80 4.78
N ASP A 94 10.02 -27.21 3.59
CA ASP A 94 9.24 -27.56 2.39
C ASP A 94 7.72 -27.42 2.56
N ILE A 95 7.27 -26.63 3.55
CA ILE A 95 5.84 -26.45 3.87
C ILE A 95 5.16 -25.53 2.85
N LEU A 96 5.87 -24.49 2.40
CA LEU A 96 5.34 -23.48 1.49
C LEU A 96 6.39 -23.09 0.45
N LYS A 97 6.11 -23.37 -0.82
CA LYS A 97 6.94 -22.94 -1.96
C LYS A 97 6.38 -21.67 -2.56
N MET A 98 7.15 -20.60 -2.50
CA MET A 98 6.82 -19.34 -3.15
C MET A 98 7.87 -19.00 -4.20
N THR A 99 7.44 -18.46 -5.33
CA THR A 99 8.38 -17.81 -6.26
C THR A 99 8.96 -16.54 -5.62
N VAL A 100 10.16 -16.14 -6.05
CA VAL A 100 10.82 -14.90 -5.57
C VAL A 100 9.89 -13.70 -5.71
N MET A 101 9.19 -13.59 -6.84
CA MET A 101 8.24 -12.49 -7.09
C MET A 101 7.08 -12.48 -6.09
N GLN A 102 6.54 -13.65 -5.74
CA GLN A 102 5.46 -13.75 -4.75
C GLN A 102 5.95 -13.41 -3.34
N ALA A 103 7.14 -13.90 -2.95
CA ALA A 103 7.70 -13.61 -1.63
C ALA A 103 7.99 -12.11 -1.46
N LEU A 104 8.62 -11.47 -2.46
CA LEU A 104 8.88 -10.03 -2.46
C LEU A 104 7.57 -9.23 -2.47
N GLY A 105 6.61 -9.62 -3.30
CA GLY A 105 5.30 -8.97 -3.38
C GLY A 105 4.54 -9.04 -2.06
N LEU A 106 4.51 -10.21 -1.41
CA LEU A 106 3.89 -10.40 -0.11
C LEU A 106 4.60 -9.56 0.97
N THR A 107 5.92 -9.56 1.00
CA THR A 107 6.72 -8.81 1.96
C THR A 107 6.45 -7.30 1.84
N MET A 108 6.47 -6.76 0.63
CA MET A 108 6.12 -5.36 0.35
C MET A 108 4.68 -5.04 0.77
N ALA A 109 3.72 -5.91 0.42
CA ALA A 109 2.32 -5.71 0.77
C ALA A 109 2.11 -5.66 2.29
N VAL A 110 2.69 -6.60 3.03
CA VAL A 110 2.59 -6.64 4.50
C VAL A 110 3.25 -5.41 5.11
N MET A 111 4.43 -5.00 4.64
CA MET A 111 5.12 -3.80 5.13
C MET A 111 4.23 -2.55 4.99
N ILE A 112 3.62 -2.34 3.82
CA ILE A 112 2.73 -1.20 3.56
C ILE A 112 1.50 -1.27 4.46
N VAL A 113 0.84 -2.43 4.53
CA VAL A 113 -0.37 -2.62 5.33
C VAL A 113 -0.10 -2.35 6.82
N VAL A 114 0.99 -2.89 7.36
CA VAL A 114 1.35 -2.69 8.77
C VAL A 114 1.66 -1.22 9.05
N ALA A 115 2.36 -0.51 8.16
CA ALA A 115 2.63 0.90 8.31
C ALA A 115 1.33 1.72 8.38
N ILE A 116 0.39 1.46 7.46
CA ILE A 116 -0.90 2.14 7.42
C ILE A 116 -1.75 1.83 8.66
N VAL A 117 -1.86 0.55 9.02
CA VAL A 117 -2.68 0.11 10.16
C VAL A 117 -2.13 0.66 11.47
N SER A 118 -0.81 0.61 11.67
CA SER A 118 -0.18 1.18 12.86
C SER A 118 -0.37 2.69 12.92
N GLU A 119 -0.29 3.40 11.80
CA GLU A 119 -0.51 4.86 11.76
C GLU A 119 -1.95 5.22 12.11
N LEU A 120 -2.92 4.52 11.54
CA LEU A 120 -4.34 4.70 11.88
C LEU A 120 -4.63 4.36 13.35
N CYS A 121 -3.99 3.34 13.90
CA CYS A 121 -4.17 2.94 15.31
C CYS A 121 -3.55 3.95 16.27
N LEU A 122 -2.32 4.40 16.01
CA LEU A 122 -1.61 5.36 16.85
C LEU A 122 -2.24 6.75 16.78
N LYS A 123 -2.73 7.19 15.62
CA LYS A 123 -3.46 8.47 15.52
C LYS A 123 -4.76 8.50 16.34
N ARG A 124 -5.40 7.34 16.56
CA ARG A 124 -6.58 7.21 17.42
C ARG A 124 -6.23 7.20 18.89
N LYS A 125 -5.01 6.82 19.25
CA LYS A 125 -4.50 6.96 20.63
C LYS A 125 -4.11 8.43 20.84
N GLY A 126 -4.36 8.93 22.05
CA GLY A 126 -4.10 10.32 22.44
C GLY A 126 -2.60 10.64 22.49
N ASP A 127 -2.14 11.26 23.57
CA ASP A 127 -0.73 11.65 23.68
C ASP A 127 0.19 10.42 23.64
N ILE A 128 1.17 10.45 22.73
CA ILE A 128 2.18 9.39 22.56
C ILE A 128 3.45 9.96 23.18
N LYS A 129 3.77 9.47 24.38
CA LYS A 129 4.99 9.85 25.11
C LYS A 129 6.26 9.41 24.41
#